data_AF-A0A7D9L8G6-F1
#
_entry.id   AF-A0A7D9L8G6-F1
#
_cell.length_a   1.000
_cell.length_b   1.000
_cell.length_c   1.000
_cell.angle_alpha   90.00
_cell.angle_beta   90.00
_cell.angle_gamma   90.00
#
_symmetry.space_group_name_H-M   'P 1'
#
loop_
_entity.id
_entity.type
_entity.pdbx_description
1 polymer ?
#
loop_
_entity_poly.entity_id
_entity_poly.type
_entity_poly.pdbx_seq_one_letter_code
_entity_poly.pdbx_strand_id
1 'polypeptide(L)'
;MNAFSVIGVLDMVYIPGIIAALLQLAYGTKYRRFPRWLDLWMKSRKQLGLIALILAGMHGCMSTLYWSPEYKSRLYQKSSITVANVSLVEYKKMFAQGEAFLSLGVLALTSLCILGVTSLPTVLNRMSWREWNFVQSGLGYFALLCALLHFTIFAYDGLPEWKAKHFFYPTVLVVIIGYITLLLRLVLLTPCLANKVGEIRAGWERKNNAVV
;
A
#
# COMPACT_ATOMS: atom_id res chain seq x y z
N MET A 1 8.32 -1.37 16.18
CA MET A 1 8.47 -0.82 14.81
C MET A 1 7.09 -0.60 14.22
N ASN A 2 6.83 0.58 13.68
CA ASN A 2 5.46 1.02 13.42
C ASN A 2 5.06 0.71 11.98
N ALA A 3 3.87 0.14 11.76
CA ALA A 3 3.33 -0.22 10.45
C ALA A 3 3.40 0.92 9.40
N PHE A 4 3.42 2.18 9.84
CA PHE A 4 3.51 3.35 8.95
C PHE A 4 4.78 3.34 8.09
N SER A 5 5.90 2.80 8.58
CA SER A 5 7.14 2.78 7.80
C SER A 5 7.03 1.83 6.61
N VAL A 6 6.30 0.72 6.76
CA VAL A 6 6.03 -0.23 5.69
C VAL A 6 5.19 0.42 4.60
N ILE A 7 4.09 1.11 4.98
CA ILE A 7 3.20 1.81 4.05
C ILE A 7 3.98 2.89 3.30
N GLY A 8 4.76 3.72 4.00
CA GLY A 8 5.53 4.78 3.35
C GLY A 8 6.56 4.26 2.34
N VAL A 9 7.20 3.12 2.61
CA VAL A 9 8.11 2.50 1.63
C VAL A 9 7.33 1.92 0.45
N LEU A 10 6.16 1.31 0.67
CA LEU A 10 5.30 0.84 -0.42
C LEU A 10 4.80 1.99 -1.30
N ASP A 11 4.43 3.13 -0.73
CA ASP A 11 4.07 4.33 -1.49
C ASP A 11 5.22 4.73 -2.42
N MET A 12 6.46 4.72 -1.92
CA MET A 12 7.65 5.04 -2.71
C MET A 12 7.94 4.04 -3.84
N VAL A 13 7.40 2.82 -3.76
CA VAL A 13 7.47 1.84 -4.87
C VAL A 13 6.49 2.21 -5.98
N TYR A 14 5.27 2.62 -5.65
CA TYR A 14 4.18 2.79 -6.63
C TYR A 14 4.04 4.21 -7.18
N ILE A 15 4.32 5.26 -6.41
CA ILE A 15 4.30 6.68 -6.83
C ILE A 15 5.05 6.93 -8.15
N PRO A 16 6.31 6.52 -8.34
CA PRO A 16 7.06 6.88 -9.54
C PRO A 16 6.45 6.28 -10.82
N GLY A 17 5.73 5.15 -10.71
CA GLY A 17 5.00 4.58 -11.83
C GLY A 17 3.80 5.43 -12.26
N ILE A 18 3.12 6.07 -11.30
CA ILE A 18 2.01 7.01 -11.55
C ILE A 18 2.58 8.28 -12.18
N ILE A 19 3.64 8.86 -11.62
CA ILE A 19 4.31 10.05 -12.16
C ILE A 19 4.77 9.79 -13.60
N ALA A 20 5.40 8.64 -13.86
CA ALA A 20 5.84 8.26 -15.21
C ALA A 20 4.68 8.19 -16.21
N ALA A 21 3.53 7.64 -15.82
CA ALA A 21 2.34 7.58 -16.67
C ALA A 21 1.75 8.99 -16.94
N LEU A 22 1.68 9.85 -15.92
CA LEU A 22 1.23 11.23 -16.07
C LEU A 22 2.16 12.04 -16.99
N LEU A 23 3.48 11.88 -16.85
CA LEU A 23 4.46 12.50 -17.75
C LEU A 23 4.34 11.98 -19.18
N GLN A 24 4.13 10.67 -19.38
CA GLN A 24 3.88 10.11 -20.70
C GLN A 24 2.65 10.73 -21.36
N LEU A 25 1.56 10.91 -20.61
CA LEU A 25 0.34 11.58 -21.08
C LEU A 25 0.58 13.07 -21.39
N ALA A 26 1.30 13.78 -20.52
CA ALA A 26 1.63 15.19 -20.69
C ALA A 26 2.51 15.44 -21.92
N TYR A 27 3.53 14.60 -22.12
CA TYR A 27 4.41 14.68 -23.29
C TYR A 27 3.75 14.19 -24.56
N GLY A 28 2.83 13.22 -24.46
CA GLY A 28 2.19 12.61 -25.63
C GLY A 28 3.15 11.81 -26.50
N THR A 29 4.28 11.34 -25.95
CA THR A 29 5.26 10.49 -26.63
C THR A 29 6.03 9.65 -25.61
N LYS A 30 6.51 8.47 -26.00
CA LYS A 30 7.39 7.61 -25.19
C LYS A 30 8.88 7.90 -25.39
N TYR A 31 9.25 8.65 -26.43
CA TYR A 31 10.65 8.83 -26.82
C TYR A 31 11.37 9.92 -26.00
N ARG A 32 10.60 10.77 -25.30
CA ARG A 32 11.17 11.73 -24.35
C ARG A 32 11.65 10.99 -23.09
N ARG A 33 12.95 11.12 -22.82
CA ARG A 33 13.56 10.54 -21.60
C ARG A 33 12.96 11.17 -20.34
N PHE A 34 12.80 10.35 -19.30
CA PHE A 34 12.45 10.85 -17.98
C PHE A 34 13.58 11.68 -17.37
N PRO A 35 13.26 12.65 -16.49
CA PRO A 35 14.27 13.31 -15.67
C PRO A 35 15.12 12.28 -14.91
N ARG A 36 16.41 12.58 -14.75
CA ARG A 36 17.39 11.65 -14.14
C ARG A 36 16.94 11.13 -12.77
N TRP A 37 16.34 11.98 -11.94
CA TRP A 37 15.84 11.59 -10.61
C TRP A 37 14.73 10.53 -10.68
N LEU A 38 13.82 10.64 -11.65
CA LEU A 38 12.70 9.70 -11.81
C LEU A 38 13.19 8.37 -12.40
N ASP A 39 14.12 8.41 -13.35
CA ASP A 39 14.73 7.20 -13.92
C ASP A 39 15.48 6.40 -12.84
N LEU A 40 16.28 7.06 -12.00
CA LEU A 40 16.96 6.43 -10.87
C LEU A 40 15.97 5.84 -9.87
N TRP A 41 14.88 6.57 -9.57
CA TRP A 41 13.84 6.09 -8.66
C TRP A 41 13.07 4.88 -9.23
N MET A 42 12.73 4.89 -10.52
CA MET A 42 12.08 3.77 -11.18
C MET A 42 12.93 2.49 -11.14
N LYS A 43 14.26 2.62 -11.20
CA LYS A 43 15.23 1.52 -11.08
C LYS A 43 15.39 1.01 -9.65
N SER A 44 15.21 1.85 -8.64
CA SER A 44 15.34 1.45 -7.23
C SER A 44 14.10 0.76 -6.65
N ARG A 45 12.96 0.77 -7.37
CA ARG A 45 11.69 0.17 -6.91
C ARG A 45 11.80 -1.26 -6.38
N LYS A 46 12.61 -2.11 -7.03
CA LYS A 46 12.84 -3.49 -6.55
C LYS A 46 13.45 -3.49 -5.14
N GLN A 47 14.46 -2.65 -4.91
CA GLN A 47 15.15 -2.57 -3.62
C GLN A 47 14.21 -2.03 -2.55
N LEU A 48 13.43 -1.00 -2.87
CA LEU A 48 12.41 -0.45 -1.97
C LEU A 48 11.34 -1.49 -1.61
N GLY A 49 10.86 -2.27 -2.59
CA GLY A 49 9.89 -3.35 -2.34
C GLY A 49 10.45 -4.46 -1.43
N LEU A 50 11.72 -4.82 -1.57
CA LEU A 50 12.38 -5.79 -0.68
C LEU A 50 12.58 -5.24 0.73
N ILE A 51 12.92 -3.96 0.88
CA ILE A 51 12.98 -3.28 2.18
C ILE A 51 11.58 -3.29 2.83
N ALA A 52 10.52 -2.98 2.07
CA ALA A 52 9.15 -3.04 2.57
C ALA A 52 8.79 -4.45 3.08
N LEU A 53 9.18 -5.51 2.36
CA LEU A 53 8.96 -6.90 2.78
C LEU A 53 9.68 -7.23 4.10
N ILE A 54 10.95 -6.85 4.25
CA ILE A 54 11.71 -7.08 5.50
C ILE A 54 11.02 -6.35 6.65
N LEU A 55 10.65 -5.08 6.45
CA LEU A 55 9.97 -4.29 7.47
C LEU A 55 8.60 -4.87 7.83
N ALA A 56 7.84 -5.36 6.84
CA ALA A 56 6.56 -6.01 7.05
C ALA A 56 6.72 -7.33 7.82
N GLY A 57 7.73 -8.15 7.50
CA GLY A 57 8.02 -9.39 8.22
C GLY A 57 8.39 -9.12 9.68
N MET A 58 9.31 -8.18 9.93
CA MET A 58 9.65 -7.74 11.28
C MET A 58 8.42 -7.21 12.04
N HIS A 59 7.59 -6.38 11.38
CA HIS A 59 6.35 -5.87 11.96
C HIS A 59 5.38 -7.01 12.33
N GLY A 60 5.22 -8.00 11.46
CA GLY A 60 4.41 -9.19 11.71
C GLY A 60 4.90 -9.98 12.92
N CYS A 61 6.19 -10.35 12.96
CA CYS A 61 6.79 -11.10 14.06
C CYS A 61 6.66 -10.37 15.41
N MET A 62 6.96 -9.06 15.43
CA MET A 62 6.77 -8.26 16.64
C MET A 62 5.29 -8.25 17.05
N SER A 63 4.38 -7.99 16.11
CA SER A 63 2.94 -7.89 16.40
C SER A 63 2.36 -9.18 16.97
N THR A 64 2.85 -10.34 16.55
CA THR A 64 2.45 -11.63 17.13
C THR A 64 3.03 -11.87 18.53
N LEU A 65 4.21 -11.32 18.84
CA LEU A 65 4.85 -11.51 20.14
C LEU A 65 4.17 -10.75 21.29
N TYR A 66 3.67 -9.53 21.03
CA TYR A 66 2.91 -8.75 22.02
C TYR A 66 1.40 -8.80 21.77
N TRP A 67 0.92 -9.81 21.02
CA TRP A 67 -0.49 -10.00 20.77
C TRP A 67 -1.19 -10.51 22.04
N SER A 68 -1.84 -9.61 22.76
CA SER A 68 -2.65 -9.98 23.91
C SER A 68 -3.81 -9.01 24.15
N PRO A 69 -4.90 -9.48 24.82
CA PRO A 69 -5.99 -8.61 25.24
C PRO A 69 -5.53 -7.48 26.18
N GLU A 70 -4.43 -7.65 26.93
CA GLU A 70 -3.89 -6.57 27.77
C GLU A 70 -3.32 -5.42 26.92
N TYR A 71 -2.52 -5.73 25.90
CA TYR A 71 -1.94 -4.71 25.01
C TYR A 71 -2.96 -4.13 24.01
N LYS A 72 -4.00 -4.90 23.68
CA LYS A 72 -4.98 -4.56 22.62
C LYS A 72 -6.42 -4.61 23.10
N SER A 73 -6.67 -4.26 24.36
CA SER A 73 -7.97 -4.38 25.04
C SER A 73 -9.16 -3.78 24.29
N ARG A 74 -8.92 -2.75 23.47
CA ARG A 74 -9.94 -2.09 22.65
C ARG A 74 -10.55 -2.97 21.57
N LEU A 75 -9.82 -3.98 21.10
CA LEU A 75 -10.26 -4.86 20.02
C LEU A 75 -11.04 -6.07 20.52
N TYR A 76 -11.20 -6.21 21.84
CA TYR A 76 -11.84 -7.34 22.50
C TYR A 76 -13.10 -6.89 23.25
N GLN A 77 -14.11 -7.75 23.25
CA GLN A 77 -15.26 -7.60 24.13
C GLN A 77 -14.82 -7.72 25.59
N LYS A 78 -15.32 -6.83 26.44
CA LYS A 78 -15.03 -6.80 27.88
C LYS A 78 -16.30 -7.13 28.65
N SER A 79 -16.21 -8.02 29.64
CA SER A 79 -17.26 -8.23 30.65
C SER A 79 -16.68 -8.09 32.05
N SER A 80 -17.39 -7.36 32.91
CA SER A 80 -17.05 -7.24 34.32
C SER A 80 -17.82 -8.29 35.12
N ILE A 81 -17.11 -9.13 35.88
CA ILE A 81 -17.69 -10.06 36.83
C ILE A 81 -17.29 -9.60 38.23
N THR A 82 -18.28 -9.41 39.11
CA THR A 82 -18.04 -9.06 40.51
C THR A 82 -18.07 -10.32 41.36
N VAL A 83 -16.93 -10.67 41.97
CA VAL A 83 -16.81 -11.81 42.89
C VAL A 83 -16.30 -11.29 44.22
N ALA A 84 -17.05 -11.50 45.31
CA ALA A 84 -16.66 -11.10 46.67
C ALA A 84 -16.16 -9.64 46.79
N ASN A 85 -16.94 -8.67 46.25
CA ASN A 85 -16.60 -7.23 46.21
C ASN A 85 -15.37 -6.84 45.37
N VAL A 86 -14.79 -7.77 44.58
CA VAL A 86 -13.72 -7.47 43.61
C VAL A 86 -14.31 -7.51 42.19
N SER A 87 -14.10 -6.44 41.42
CA SER A 87 -14.47 -6.39 40.00
C SER A 87 -13.34 -6.95 39.13
N LEU A 88 -13.58 -8.07 38.46
CA LEU A 88 -12.67 -8.67 37.49
C LEU A 88 -13.10 -8.32 36.07
N VAL A 89 -12.15 -7.93 35.22
CA VAL A 89 -12.38 -7.68 33.79
C VAL A 89 -11.98 -8.91 33.01
N GLU A 90 -12.95 -9.55 32.36
CA GLU A 90 -12.75 -10.69 31.48
C GLU A 90 -12.79 -10.25 30.01
N TYR A 91 -11.82 -10.73 29.23
CA TYR A 91 -11.74 -10.52 27.79
C TYR A 91 -12.39 -11.68 27.03
N LYS A 92 -13.33 -11.38 26.14
CA LYS A 92 -14.07 -12.35 25.33
C LYS A 92 -13.59 -12.32 23.87
N LYS A 93 -14.49 -12.57 22.92
CA LYS A 93 -14.18 -12.57 21.48
C LYS A 93 -13.76 -11.18 21.01
N MET A 94 -13.00 -11.16 19.92
CA MET A 94 -12.65 -9.92 19.23
C MET A 94 -13.89 -9.30 18.57
N PHE A 95 -13.89 -7.99 18.46
CA PHE A 95 -14.86 -7.30 17.59
C PHE A 95 -14.53 -7.54 16.12
N ALA A 96 -15.51 -7.36 15.24
CA ALA A 96 -15.33 -7.46 13.79
C ALA A 96 -14.21 -6.53 13.28
N GLN A 97 -14.03 -5.36 13.91
CA GLN A 97 -12.89 -4.47 13.65
C GLN A 97 -11.56 -5.18 13.89
N GLY A 98 -11.44 -5.88 15.02
CA GLY A 98 -10.33 -6.72 15.40
C GLY A 98 -10.03 -7.81 14.36
N GLU A 99 -11.06 -8.55 13.97
CA GLU A 99 -10.92 -9.64 13.00
C GLU A 99 -10.53 -9.12 11.61
N ALA A 100 -11.14 -8.01 11.18
CA ALA A 100 -10.87 -7.39 9.88
C ALA A 100 -9.44 -6.84 9.78
N PHE A 101 -8.97 -6.05 10.76
CA PHE A 101 -7.63 -5.47 10.68
C PHE A 101 -6.56 -6.57 10.68
N LEU A 102 -6.73 -7.63 11.48
CA LEU A 102 -5.77 -8.74 11.53
C LEU A 102 -5.74 -9.49 10.18
N SER A 103 -6.92 -9.79 9.63
CA SER A 103 -7.04 -10.48 8.33
C SER A 103 -6.40 -9.69 7.19
N LEU A 104 -6.61 -8.36 7.16
CA LEU A 104 -5.97 -7.48 6.17
C LEU A 104 -4.46 -7.41 6.33
N GLY A 105 -3.95 -7.46 7.57
CA GLY A 105 -2.52 -7.54 7.84
C GLY A 105 -1.89 -8.81 7.27
N VAL A 106 -2.57 -9.95 7.45
CA VAL A 106 -2.15 -11.23 6.87
C VAL A 106 -2.18 -11.18 5.34
N LEU A 107 -3.27 -10.70 4.74
CA LEU A 107 -3.39 -10.57 3.27
C LEU A 107 -2.30 -9.67 2.67
N ALA A 108 -2.00 -8.54 3.32
CA ALA A 108 -0.93 -7.65 2.90
C ALA A 108 0.44 -8.35 2.96
N LEU A 109 0.76 -8.99 4.09
CA LEU A 109 2.04 -9.68 4.27
C LEU A 109 2.20 -10.86 3.29
N THR A 110 1.17 -11.67 3.11
CA THR A 110 1.17 -12.78 2.12
C THR A 110 1.41 -12.25 0.71
N SER A 111 0.75 -11.15 0.34
CA SER A 111 0.96 -10.52 -0.97
C SER A 111 2.40 -10.03 -1.15
N LEU A 112 2.99 -9.42 -0.12
CA LEU A 112 4.40 -9.00 -0.11
C LEU A 112 5.36 -10.19 -0.21
N CYS A 113 5.08 -11.30 0.45
CA CYS A 113 5.88 -12.52 0.31
C CYS A 113 5.87 -13.04 -1.15
N ILE A 114 4.70 -13.07 -1.80
CA ILE A 114 4.58 -13.46 -3.22
C ILE A 114 5.39 -12.50 -4.12
N LEU A 115 5.29 -11.19 -3.87
CA LEU A 115 6.08 -10.17 -4.58
C LEU A 115 7.59 -10.36 -4.37
N GLY A 116 8.00 -10.73 -3.15
CA GLY A 116 9.39 -11.05 -2.81
C GLY A 116 9.91 -12.26 -3.56
N VAL A 117 9.17 -13.38 -3.53
CA VAL A 117 9.54 -14.61 -4.23
C VAL A 117 9.63 -14.39 -5.74
N THR A 118 8.67 -13.68 -6.34
CA THR A 118 8.68 -13.37 -7.78
C THR A 118 9.74 -12.34 -8.19
N SER A 119 10.43 -11.71 -7.23
CA SER A 119 11.57 -10.83 -7.49
C SER A 119 12.91 -11.58 -7.63
N LEU A 120 12.95 -12.88 -7.29
CA LEU A 120 14.12 -13.74 -7.46
C LEU A 120 14.38 -13.97 -8.96
N PRO A 121 15.63 -13.85 -9.45
CA PRO A 121 15.96 -14.05 -10.86
C PRO A 121 15.50 -15.42 -11.39
N THR A 122 15.58 -16.47 -10.57
CA THR A 122 15.18 -17.83 -10.93
C THR A 122 13.68 -17.98 -11.21
N VAL A 123 12.84 -17.24 -10.50
CA VAL A 123 11.38 -17.21 -10.70
C VAL A 123 11.03 -16.25 -11.83
N LEU A 124 11.61 -15.05 -11.81
CA LEU A 124 11.39 -14.00 -12.80
C LEU A 124 11.65 -14.49 -14.23
N ASN A 125 12.75 -15.21 -14.45
CA ASN A 125 13.13 -15.71 -15.77
C ASN A 125 12.20 -16.80 -16.32
N ARG A 126 11.29 -17.34 -15.50
CA ARG A 126 10.29 -18.33 -15.91
C ARG A 126 8.90 -17.74 -16.12
N MET A 127 8.71 -16.45 -15.83
CA MET A 127 7.42 -15.77 -15.98
C MET A 127 7.35 -15.03 -17.31
N SER A 128 6.21 -15.09 -17.98
CA SER A 128 5.89 -14.18 -19.06
C SER A 128 5.74 -12.75 -18.54
N TRP A 129 5.89 -11.76 -19.42
CA TRP A 129 5.70 -10.36 -19.05
C TRP A 129 4.30 -10.06 -18.49
N ARG A 130 3.27 -10.77 -18.98
CA ARG A 130 1.88 -10.62 -18.50
C ARG A 130 1.72 -11.10 -17.07
N GLU A 131 2.24 -12.28 -16.75
CA GLU A 131 2.20 -12.85 -15.40
C GLU A 131 3.01 -11.99 -14.43
N TRP A 132 4.22 -11.57 -14.85
CA TRP A 132 5.05 -10.70 -14.04
C TRP A 132 4.37 -9.37 -13.74
N ASN A 133 3.75 -8.75 -14.75
CA ASN A 133 3.05 -7.49 -14.57
C ASN A 133 1.79 -7.65 -13.70
N PHE A 134 1.05 -8.76 -13.82
CA PHE A 134 -0.08 -9.07 -12.94
C PHE A 134 0.37 -9.17 -11.48
N VAL A 135 1.46 -9.88 -11.19
CA VAL A 135 1.98 -10.02 -9.83
C VAL A 135 2.57 -8.70 -9.34
N GLN A 136 3.60 -8.16 -10.00
CA GLN A 136 4.34 -7.00 -9.50
C GLN A 136 3.55 -5.70 -9.52
N SER A 137 2.60 -5.54 -10.46
CA SER A 137 1.71 -4.37 -10.49
C SER A 137 0.37 -4.65 -9.83
N GLY A 138 -0.37 -5.69 -10.24
CA GLY A 138 -1.73 -5.96 -9.75
C GLY A 138 -1.73 -6.35 -8.27
N LEU A 139 -1.05 -7.44 -7.91
CA LEU A 139 -0.92 -7.88 -6.52
C LEU A 139 -0.18 -6.83 -5.66
N GLY A 140 0.71 -6.06 -6.28
CA GLY A 140 1.37 -4.91 -5.66
C GLY A 140 0.43 -3.84 -5.11
N TYR A 141 -0.45 -3.30 -5.96
CA TYR A 141 -1.46 -2.33 -5.52
C TYR A 141 -2.48 -2.95 -4.56
N PHE A 142 -2.79 -4.24 -4.70
CA PHE A 142 -3.62 -4.97 -3.74
C PHE A 142 -2.97 -5.02 -2.35
N ALA A 143 -1.66 -5.32 -2.26
CA ALA A 143 -0.92 -5.31 -1.00
C ALA A 143 -0.95 -3.93 -0.33
N LEU A 144 -0.77 -2.86 -1.12
CA LEU A 144 -0.87 -1.47 -0.62
C LEU A 144 -2.27 -1.16 -0.07
N LEU A 145 -3.33 -1.55 -0.79
CA LEU A 145 -4.71 -1.38 -0.33
C LEU A 145 -4.96 -2.12 0.99
N CYS A 146 -4.57 -3.39 1.08
CA CYS A 146 -4.71 -4.16 2.31
C CYS A 146 -3.94 -3.54 3.48
N ALA A 147 -2.73 -3.01 3.24
CA ALA A 147 -1.92 -2.35 4.27
C ALA A 147 -2.56 -1.04 4.76
N LEU A 148 -3.12 -0.23 3.85
CA LEU A 148 -3.84 1.01 4.20
C LEU A 148 -5.12 0.72 4.98
N LEU A 149 -5.90 -0.29 4.55
CA LEU A 149 -7.10 -0.73 5.27
C LEU A 149 -6.75 -1.34 6.64
N HIS A 150 -5.69 -2.13 6.73
CA HIS A 150 -5.17 -2.66 8.01
C HIS A 150 -4.91 -1.53 9.01
N PHE A 151 -4.23 -0.46 8.57
CA PHE A 151 -3.97 0.69 9.44
C PHE A 151 -5.23 1.50 9.76
N THR A 152 -6.08 1.80 8.78
CA THR A 152 -7.26 2.65 9.01
C THR A 152 -8.33 1.98 9.85
N ILE A 153 -8.58 0.69 9.64
CA ILE A 153 -9.50 -0.09 10.49
C ILE A 153 -8.93 -0.20 11.91
N PHE A 154 -7.62 -0.39 12.06
CA PHE A 154 -7.01 -0.33 13.38
C PHE A 154 -7.15 1.07 14.00
N ALA A 155 -6.90 2.15 13.26
CA ALA A 155 -6.96 3.52 13.79
C ALA A 155 -8.39 4.01 14.07
N TYR A 156 -9.41 3.38 13.47
CA TYR A 156 -10.81 3.75 13.66
C TYR A 156 -11.24 3.61 15.12
N ASP A 157 -11.76 4.68 15.71
CA ASP A 157 -12.24 4.71 17.10
C ASP A 157 -13.65 5.33 17.22
N GLY A 158 -14.41 5.28 16.12
CA GLY A 158 -15.72 5.94 16.00
C GLY A 158 -15.71 7.13 15.03
N LEU A 159 -16.79 7.93 15.04
CA LEU A 159 -16.90 9.13 14.21
C LEU A 159 -15.80 10.13 14.62
N PRO A 160 -14.93 10.55 13.68
CA PRO A 160 -13.82 11.41 14.02
C PRO A 160 -14.30 12.80 14.45
N GLU A 161 -14.02 13.18 15.69
CA GLU A 161 -13.92 14.59 16.07
C GLU A 161 -12.69 15.18 15.36
N TRP A 162 -12.89 15.67 14.13
CA TRP A 162 -11.82 16.27 13.33
C TRP A 162 -11.24 17.50 14.04
N LYS A 163 -10.11 17.35 14.71
CA LYS A 163 -9.32 18.49 15.23
C LYS A 163 -8.15 18.72 14.28
N ALA A 164 -8.04 19.92 13.71
CA ALA A 164 -7.05 20.30 12.68
C ALA A 164 -5.60 19.90 13.03
N LYS A 165 -5.25 19.88 14.32
CA LYS A 165 -3.94 19.44 14.81
C LYS A 165 -3.55 17.99 14.42
N HIS A 166 -4.53 17.10 14.19
CA HIS A 166 -4.24 15.70 13.84
C HIS A 166 -3.82 15.52 12.38
N PHE A 167 -4.12 16.49 11.51
CA PHE A 167 -3.78 16.41 10.09
C PHE A 167 -2.27 16.39 9.84
N PHE A 168 -1.51 17.11 10.68
CA PHE A 168 -0.06 17.24 10.54
C PHE A 168 0.72 16.09 11.19
N TYR A 169 0.06 15.04 11.71
CA TYR A 169 0.77 13.86 12.15
C TYR A 169 1.39 13.15 10.94
N PRO A 170 2.70 12.84 10.97
CA PRO A 170 3.37 12.17 9.86
C PRO A 170 2.69 10.87 9.40
N THR A 171 2.06 10.15 10.34
CA THR A 171 1.30 8.92 10.08
C THR A 171 0.07 9.17 9.21
N VAL A 172 -0.67 10.25 9.46
CA VAL A 172 -1.87 10.63 8.70
C VAL A 172 -1.47 11.04 7.29
N LEU A 173 -0.39 11.81 7.14
CA LEU A 173 0.10 12.25 5.82
C LEU A 173 0.51 11.07 4.94
N VAL A 174 1.26 10.10 5.47
CA VAL A 174 1.67 8.90 4.72
C VAL A 174 0.44 8.11 4.24
N VAL A 175 -0.54 7.90 5.11
CA VAL A 175 -1.77 7.17 4.75
C VAL A 175 -2.58 7.92 3.70
N ILE A 176 -2.69 9.24 3.80
CA ILE A 176 -3.34 10.08 2.77
C ILE A 176 -2.62 9.95 1.43
N ILE A 177 -1.28 10.01 1.42
CA ILE A 177 -0.48 9.81 0.20
C ILE A 177 -0.78 8.43 -0.39
N GLY A 178 -0.80 7.37 0.42
CA GLY A 178 -1.16 6.03 -0.03
C GLY A 178 -2.56 5.97 -0.67
N TYR A 179 -3.58 6.57 -0.06
CA TYR A 179 -4.91 6.62 -0.69
C TYR A 179 -4.93 7.43 -1.99
N ILE A 180 -4.21 8.56 -2.05
CA ILE A 180 -4.06 9.35 -3.28
C ILE A 180 -3.40 8.51 -4.38
N THR A 181 -2.38 7.72 -4.06
CA THR A 181 -1.73 6.85 -5.05
C THR A 181 -2.67 5.79 -5.61
N LEU A 182 -3.51 5.18 -4.77
CA LEU A 182 -4.54 4.24 -5.21
C LEU A 182 -5.59 4.93 -6.08
N LEU A 183 -6.07 6.11 -5.68
CA LEU A 183 -7.05 6.87 -6.46
C LEU A 183 -6.49 7.26 -7.83
N LEU A 184 -5.28 7.80 -7.88
CA LEU A 184 -4.62 8.14 -9.15
C LEU A 184 -4.40 6.90 -10.01
N ARG A 185 -4.08 5.75 -9.41
CA ARG A 185 -3.98 4.49 -10.12
C ARG A 185 -5.34 4.08 -10.72
N LEU A 186 -6.43 4.19 -9.99
CA LEU A 186 -7.78 3.89 -10.49
C LEU A 186 -8.17 4.83 -11.64
N VAL A 187 -7.87 6.13 -11.52
CA VAL A 187 -8.06 7.10 -12.60
C VAL A 187 -7.27 6.68 -13.84
N LEU A 188 -6.00 6.32 -13.72
CA LEU A 188 -5.18 5.86 -14.84
C LEU A 188 -5.64 4.51 -15.46
N LEU A 189 -6.43 3.73 -14.74
CA LEU A 189 -7.04 2.48 -15.23
C LEU A 189 -8.39 2.71 -15.94
N THR A 190 -8.94 3.92 -15.90
CA THR A 190 -10.13 4.25 -16.69
C THR A 190 -9.85 4.04 -18.18
N PRO A 191 -10.82 3.53 -18.96
CA PRO A 191 -10.58 3.09 -20.34
C PRO A 191 -10.02 4.21 -21.23
N CYS A 192 -10.45 5.47 -21.02
CA CYS A 192 -9.95 6.61 -21.77
C CYS A 192 -8.45 6.85 -21.56
N LEU A 193 -7.98 6.84 -20.31
CA LEU A 193 -6.58 7.08 -19.98
C LEU A 193 -5.72 5.84 -20.21
N ALA A 194 -6.21 4.66 -19.84
CA ALA A 194 -5.49 3.40 -20.02
C ALA A 194 -5.21 3.11 -21.49
N ASN A 195 -6.21 3.27 -22.37
CA ASN A 195 -6.02 3.12 -23.80
C ASN A 195 -5.02 4.14 -24.33
N LYS A 196 -5.11 5.40 -23.87
CA LYS A 196 -4.21 6.45 -24.34
C LYS A 196 -2.75 6.21 -23.94
N VAL A 197 -2.52 5.81 -22.68
CA VAL A 197 -1.19 5.40 -22.21
C VAL A 197 -0.69 4.19 -22.99
N GLY A 198 -1.58 3.23 -23.29
CA GLY A 198 -1.29 2.07 -24.13
C GLY A 198 -0.82 2.46 -25.53
N GLU A 199 -1.54 3.35 -26.21
CA GLU A 199 -1.17 3.91 -27.52
C GLU A 199 0.22 4.57 -27.48
N ILE A 200 0.46 5.45 -26.49
CA ILE A 200 1.75 6.14 -26.35
C ILE A 200 2.88 5.12 -26.17
N ARG A 201 2.66 4.07 -25.38
CA ARG A 201 3.63 2.97 -25.19
C ARG A 201 3.81 2.12 -26.44
N ALA A 202 2.76 1.94 -27.23
CA ALA A 202 2.85 1.30 -28.55
C ALA A 202 3.62 2.14 -29.57
N GLY A 203 3.72 3.46 -29.37
CA GLY A 203 4.51 4.38 -30.20
C GLY A 203 3.70 5.53 -30.80
N TRP A 204 2.47 5.74 -30.35
CA TRP A 204 1.69 6.91 -30.74
C TRP A 204 2.37 8.20 -30.25
N GLU A 205 2.42 9.19 -31.14
CA GLU A 205 2.90 10.53 -30.85
C GLU A 205 1.79 11.56 -31.07
N ARG A 206 1.71 12.53 -30.16
CA ARG A 206 0.84 13.68 -30.35
C ARG A 206 1.39 14.51 -31.52
N LYS A 207 0.59 14.62 -32.59
CA LYS A 207 0.89 15.56 -33.67
C LYS A 207 0.95 16.96 -33.08
N ASN A 208 2.11 17.59 -33.13
CA ASN A 208 2.21 19.01 -32.88
C ASN A 208 1.58 19.71 -34.09
N ASN A 209 0.43 20.35 -33.90
CA ASN A 209 0.02 21.43 -34.80
C ASN A 209 0.98 22.59 -34.51
N ALA A 210 2.19 22.52 -35.05
CA ALA A 210 3.02 23.69 -35.22
C ALA A 210 2.26 24.57 -36.21
N VAL A 211 1.63 25.63 -35.69
CA VAL A 211 1.27 26.78 -36.50
C VAL A 211 2.60 27.28 -37.08
N VAL A 212 2.76 27.05 -38.39
CA VAL A 212 3.82 27.64 -39.22
C VAL A 212 3.55 29.13 -39.34
#